data_AF-A0AAD1FGK1-F1
#
_entry.id   AF-A0AAD1FGK1-F1
#
_cell.length_a   1.000
_cell.length_b   1.000
_cell.length_c   1.000
_cell.angle_alpha   90.00
_cell.angle_beta   90.00
_cell.angle_gamma   90.00
#
_symmetry.space_group_name_H-M   'P 1'
#
loop_
_entity.id
_entity.type
_entity.pdbx_description
1 polymer ?
#
loop_
_entity_poly.entity_id
_entity_poly.type
_entity_poly.pdbx_seq_one_letter_code
_entity_poly.pdbx_strand_id
1 'polypeptide(L)' 'MVGIGEAKARAIVQYREENGPFSSVDDLLEVKGIGVKTLEKNRDRLSIE' A
#
# COMPACT_ATOMS: atom_id res chain seq x y z
N MET A 1 -8.59 -6.71 -1.59
CA MET A 1 -8.37 -5.28 -1.87
C MET A 1 -8.97 -4.93 -3.23
N VAL A 2 -9.56 -3.74 -3.37
CA VAL A 2 -10.13 -3.24 -4.62
C VAL A 2 -9.12 -2.34 -5.31
N GLY A 3 -8.86 -2.56 -6.61
CA GLY A 3 -7.95 -1.71 -7.40
C GLY A 3 -6.45 -1.95 -7.15
N ILE A 4 -6.09 -3.03 -6.45
CA ILE A 4 -4.72 -3.51 -6.25
C ILE A 4 -4.56 -4.76 -7.12
N GLY A 5 -3.93 -4.59 -8.29
CA GLY A 5 -3.53 -5.70 -9.16
C GLY A 5 -2.09 -6.13 -8.90
N GLU A 6 -1.62 -7.13 -9.65
CA GLU A 6 -0.30 -7.76 -9.48
C GLU A 6 0.87 -6.76 -9.44
N ALA A 7 0.84 -5.75 -10.33
CA ALA A 7 1.87 -4.71 -10.37
C ALA A 7 1.92 -3.85 -9.09
N LYS A 8 0.77 -3.49 -8.53
CA LYS A 8 0.70 -2.71 -7.29
C LYS A 8 1.07 -3.57 -6.08
N ALA A 9 0.61 -4.81 -6.06
CA ALA A 9 0.98 -5.77 -5.02
C ALA A 9 2.50 -5.95 -4.95
N ARG A 10 3.16 -6.13 -6.10
CA ARG A 10 4.63 -6.15 -6.17
C ARG A 10 5.27 -4.86 -5.66
N ALA A 11 4.75 -3.71 -6.06
CA ALA A 11 5.29 -2.42 -5.61
C ALA A 11 5.20 -2.25 -4.08
N ILE A 12 4.12 -2.72 -3.43
CA ILE A 12 3.98 -2.70 -1.96
C ILE A 12 5.06 -3.56 -1.30
N VAL A 13 5.24 -4.80 -1.79
CA VAL A 13 6.25 -5.72 -1.22
C VAL A 13 7.65 -5.16 -1.41
N GLN A 14 7.96 -4.68 -2.61
CA GLN A 14 9.25 -4.08 -2.92
C GLN A 14 9.54 -2.86 -2.02
N TYR A 15 8.56 -1.95 -1.88
CA TYR A 15 8.72 -0.80 -1.00
C TYR A 15 9.04 -1.23 0.44
N ARG A 16 8.35 -2.27 0.95
CA ARG A 16 8.59 -2.81 2.29
C ARG A 16 9.98 -3.45 2.43
N GLU A 17 10.48 -4.10 1.38
CA GLU A 17 11.82 -4.68 1.39
C GLU A 17 12.92 -3.62 1.36
N GLU A 18 12.70 -2.52 0.64
CA GLU A 18 13.69 -1.44 0.49
C GLU A 18 13.67 -0.45 1.66
N ASN A 19 12.49 -0.14 2.19
CA ASN A 19 12.29 0.91 3.21
C ASN A 19 12.00 0.36 4.61
N GLY A 20 11.73 -0.94 4.72
CA GLY A 20 11.30 -1.58 5.95
C GLY A 20 9.77 -1.61 6.12
N PRO A 21 9.28 -2.06 7.28
CA PRO A 21 7.85 -2.16 7.55
C PRO A 21 7.14 -0.80 7.50
N PHE A 22 5.90 -0.80 7.04
CA PHE A 22 5.03 0.37 7.09
C PHE A 22 4.73 0.74 8.55
N SER A 23 4.92 2.01 8.90
CA SER A 23 4.59 2.56 10.22
C SER A 23 3.13 3.01 10.28
N SER A 24 2.56 3.35 9.13
CA SER A 24 1.16 3.75 9.00
C SER A 24 0.53 3.22 7.73
N VAL A 25 -0.81 3.19 7.68
CA VAL A 25 -1.55 2.86 6.45
C VAL A 25 -1.30 3.93 5.38
N ASP A 26 -1.05 5.18 5.77
CA ASP A 26 -0.83 6.30 4.85
C ASP A 26 0.51 6.18 4.11
N ASP A 27 1.48 5.43 4.64
CA ASP A 27 2.76 5.14 3.99
C ASP A 27 2.58 4.40 2.64
N LEU A 28 1.43 3.75 2.41
CA LEU A 28 1.09 3.17 1.12
C LEU A 28 0.97 4.22 0.00
N LEU A 29 0.85 5.51 0.31
CA LEU A 29 0.88 6.60 -0.67
C LEU A 29 2.27 6.80 -1.29
N GLU A 30 3.33 6.39 -0.59
CA GLU A 30 4.70 6.43 -1.11
C GLU A 30 4.94 5.30 -2.14
N VAL A 31 4.07 4.29 -2.17
CA VAL A 31 4.16 3.19 -3.12
C VAL A 31 3.69 3.64 -4.51
N LYS A 32 4.60 3.60 -5.48
CA LYS A 32 4.31 3.97 -6.86
C LYS A 32 3.10 3.19 -7.42
N GLY A 33 2.07 3.92 -7.85
CA GLY A 33 0.84 3.38 -8.42
C GLY A 33 -0.29 3.18 -7.41
N ILE A 34 -0.06 3.46 -6.12
CA ILE A 34 -1.10 3.65 -5.12
C ILE A 34 -1.32 5.15 -4.97
N GLY A 35 -2.58 5.56 -5.08
CA GLY A 35 -2.98 6.93 -4.83
C GLY A 35 -4.09 6.97 -3.79
N VAL A 36 -4.41 8.17 -3.32
CA VAL A 36 -5.40 8.42 -2.24
C VAL A 36 -6.71 7.67 -2.47
N LYS A 37 -7.26 7.66 -3.70
CA LYS A 37 -8.50 6.91 -4.00
C LYS A 37 -8.39 5.39 -3.80
N THR A 38 -7.21 4.83 -4.06
CA THR A 38 -6.98 3.39 -3.84
C THR A 38 -6.81 3.12 -2.36
N LEU A 39 -6.10 3.99 -1.64
CA LEU A 39 -5.91 3.88 -0.20
C LEU A 39 -7.26 3.95 0.54
N GLU A 40 -8.02 5.01 0.32
CA GLU A 40 -9.32 5.25 0.98
C GLU A 40 -10.31 4.09 0.75
N LYS A 41 -10.37 3.54 -0.48
CA LYS A 41 -11.21 2.37 -0.79
C LYS A 41 -10.83 1.10 -0.05
N ASN A 42 -9.62 1.01 0.47
CA ASN A 42 -9.10 -0.15 1.16
C ASN A 42 -8.80 0.13 2.64
N ARG A 43 -9.01 1.35 3.12
CA ARG A 43 -8.57 1.78 4.46
C ARG A 43 -9.13 0.92 5.58
N ASP A 44 -10.42 0.58 5.51
CA ASP A 44 -11.08 -0.30 6.49
C ASP A 44 -10.59 -1.76 6.45
N ARG A 45 -9.79 -2.12 5.43
CA ARG A 45 -9.25 -3.46 5.21
C ARG A 45 -7.74 -3.53 5.41
N LEU A 46 -7.13 -2.42 5.81
CA LEU A 46 -5.70 -2.27 6.02
C LEU A 46 -5.46 -2.10 7.52
N SER A 47 -4.50 -2.85 8.04
CA SER A 47 -4.08 -2.80 9.43
C SER A 47 -2.56 -2.87 9.48
N ILE A 48 -1.98 -2.16 10.44
CA ILE A 48 -0.57 -2.29 10.83
C ILE A 48 -0.58 -3.08 12.14
N GLU A 49 0.25 -4.12 12.22
CA GLU A 49 0.39 -5.00 13.38
C GLU A 49 1.84 -4.99 13.86
#